data_AF-A0A950RJM5-F1
#
_entry.id   AF-A0A950RJM5-F1
#
_cell.length_a   1.000
_cell.length_b   1.000
_cell.length_c   1.000
_cell.angle_alpha   90.00
_cell.angle_beta   90.00
_cell.angle_gamma   90.00
#
_symmetry.space_group_name_H-M   'P 1'
#
loop_
_entity.id
_entity.type
_entity.pdbx_description
1 polymer ?
#
loop_
_entity_poly.entity_id
_entity_poly.type
_entity_poly.pdbx_seq_one_letter_code
_entity_poly.pdbx_strand_id
1 'polypeptide(L)'
;MMRRPTEVLGPQPTAVTRREDADILAGGPLAIVGGCGHVGLPLGLAFAAKGFQVDLVDTCAERVDLVNQGRMPFHEDDADPLLGRLVQAGLVK
;
A
#
# COMPACT_ATOMS: atom_id res chain seq x y z
N MET A 1 48.76 39.88 -20.90
CA MET A 1 48.18 38.87 -19.99
C MET A 1 46.67 39.01 -20.04
N MET A 2 45.99 38.23 -20.89
CA MET A 2 44.54 38.35 -21.10
C MET A 2 43.77 37.75 -19.91
N ARG A 3 42.84 38.52 -19.33
CA ARG A 3 41.92 38.04 -18.27
C ARG A 3 40.85 37.15 -18.91
N ARG A 4 40.64 35.95 -18.37
CA ARG A 4 39.59 35.01 -18.81
C ARG A 4 38.20 35.62 -18.55
N PRO A 5 37.21 35.44 -19.44
CA PRO A 5 35.84 35.90 -19.20
C PRO A 5 35.26 35.17 -17.98
N THR A 6 34.56 35.91 -17.12
CA THR A 6 33.75 35.37 -16.03
C THR A 6 32.57 34.58 -16.62
N GLU A 7 32.54 33.26 -16.41
CA GLU A 7 31.33 32.46 -16.63
C GLU A 7 30.23 32.97 -15.71
N VAL A 8 29.18 33.53 -16.31
CA VAL A 8 27.94 33.82 -15.60
C VAL A 8 27.22 32.49 -15.42
N LEU A 9 27.25 31.96 -14.19
CA LEU A 9 26.50 30.78 -13.81
C LEU A 9 25.00 31.10 -13.93
N GLY A 10 24.32 30.52 -14.92
CA GLY A 10 22.86 30.61 -15.04
C GLY A 10 22.16 30.03 -13.81
N PRO A 11 20.84 30.27 -13.62
CA PRO A 11 20.10 29.64 -12.53
C PRO A 11 20.23 28.13 -12.67
N GLN A 12 20.91 27.52 -11.70
CA GLN A 12 20.98 26.07 -11.60
C GLN A 12 19.54 25.54 -11.49
N PRO A 13 19.17 24.48 -12.23
CA PRO A 13 17.85 23.88 -12.09
C PRO A 13 17.64 23.60 -10.61
N THR A 14 16.61 24.22 -10.03
CA THR A 14 16.26 24.02 -8.63
C THR A 14 16.05 22.53 -8.44
N ALA A 15 16.96 21.89 -7.70
CA ALA A 15 16.86 20.49 -7.38
C ALA A 15 15.48 20.30 -6.77
N VAL A 16 14.60 19.57 -7.47
CA VAL A 16 13.41 18.99 -6.86
C VAL A 16 13.97 18.16 -5.73
N THR A 17 13.86 18.65 -4.51
CA THR A 17 14.21 17.89 -3.32
C THR A 17 13.35 16.65 -3.38
N ARG A 18 13.94 15.51 -3.79
CA ARG A 18 13.37 14.19 -3.51
C ARG A 18 13.12 14.25 -2.03
N ARG A 19 11.84 14.25 -1.63
CA ARG A 19 11.49 13.90 -0.25
C ARG A 19 12.26 12.61 -0.01
N GLU A 20 13.16 12.65 0.96
CA GLU A 20 13.84 11.47 1.48
C GLU A 20 12.79 10.37 1.60
N ASP A 21 13.16 9.12 1.32
CA ASP A 21 12.31 7.92 1.31
C ASP A 21 11.68 7.63 2.69
N ALA A 22 10.95 8.60 3.24
CA ALA A 22 10.14 8.54 4.41
C ALA A 22 9.00 7.61 4.05
N ASP A 23 9.17 6.37 4.50
CA ASP A 23 8.22 5.27 4.54
C ASP A 23 6.82 5.77 4.16
N ILE A 24 6.49 5.68 2.86
CA ILE A 24 5.35 6.39 2.24
C ILE A 24 4.02 5.97 2.88
N LEU A 25 4.03 4.85 3.61
CA LEU A 25 2.92 4.26 4.33
C LEU A 25 3.01 4.43 5.86
N ALA A 26 4.06 5.05 6.41
CA ALA A 26 4.14 5.41 7.83
C ALA A 26 3.07 6.45 8.24
N GLY A 27 2.37 7.05 7.27
CA GLY A 27 1.33 8.06 7.48
C GLY A 27 -0.10 7.55 7.68
N GLY A 28 -0.40 6.26 7.44
CA GLY A 28 -1.76 5.75 7.60
C GLY A 28 -2.07 4.43 6.89
N PRO A 29 -3.31 3.91 7.02
CA PRO A 29 -3.71 2.64 6.42
C PRO A 29 -3.75 2.72 4.88
N LEU A 30 -3.31 1.63 4.24
CA LEU A 30 -3.43 1.41 2.80
C LEU A 30 -4.86 0.97 2.47
N ALA A 31 -5.58 1.76 1.68
CA ALA A 31 -6.91 1.37 1.21
C ALA A 31 -6.85 0.71 -0.18
N ILE A 32 -7.56 -0.41 -0.36
CA ILE A 32 -7.71 -1.09 -1.65
C ILE A 32 -9.19 -1.09 -2.05
N VAL A 33 -9.54 -0.39 -3.13
CA VAL A 33 -10.90 -0.37 -3.69
C VAL A 33 -11.10 -1.55 -4.65
N GLY A 34 -12.22 -2.26 -4.53
CA GLY A 34 -12.38 -3.61 -5.05
C GLY A 34 -11.61 -4.64 -4.21
N GLY A 35 -11.40 -4.33 -2.93
CA GLY A 35 -10.49 -5.02 -2.03
C GLY A 35 -10.89 -6.45 -1.70
N CYS A 36 -12.15 -6.85 -1.90
CA CYS A 36 -12.59 -8.22 -1.63
C CYS A 36 -12.65 -9.09 -2.91
N GLY A 37 -12.09 -8.61 -4.03
CA GLY A 37 -12.00 -9.35 -5.29
C GLY A 37 -10.75 -10.24 -5.41
N HIS A 38 -10.69 -11.01 -6.50
CA HIS A 38 -9.60 -11.96 -6.79
C HIS A 38 -8.20 -11.32 -6.88
N VAL A 39 -8.12 -10.01 -7.13
CA VAL A 39 -6.84 -9.28 -7.16
C VAL A 39 -6.65 -8.46 -5.88
N GLY A 40 -7.69 -7.72 -5.47
CA GLY A 40 -7.61 -6.81 -4.32
C GLY A 40 -7.31 -7.53 -3.01
N LEU A 41 -7.97 -8.68 -2.76
CA LEU A 41 -7.82 -9.39 -1.50
C LEU A 41 -6.43 -10.02 -1.37
N PRO A 42 -5.92 -10.82 -2.35
CA PRO A 42 -4.56 -11.35 -2.25
C PRO A 42 -3.49 -10.26 -2.15
N LEU A 43 -3.67 -9.15 -2.87
CA LEU A 43 -2.77 -7.99 -2.75
C LEU A 43 -2.79 -7.39 -1.34
N GLY A 44 -3.99 -7.20 -0.76
CA GLY A 44 -4.15 -6.71 0.60
C GLY A 44 -3.52 -7.64 1.64
N LEU A 45 -3.72 -8.96 1.50
CA LEU A 45 -3.08 -9.95 2.37
C LEU A 45 -1.55 -9.89 2.27
N ALA A 46 -1.00 -9.70 1.07
CA ALA A 46 0.45 -9.57 0.88
C ALA A 46 1.02 -8.33 1.60
N PHE A 47 0.33 -7.18 1.54
CA PHE A 47 0.71 -5.99 2.28
C PHE A 47 0.56 -6.18 3.80
N ALA A 48 -0.58 -6.70 4.25
CA ALA A 48 -0.81 -6.95 5.68
C ALA A 48 0.21 -7.94 6.26
N ALA A 49 0.63 -8.96 5.51
CA ALA A 49 1.71 -9.87 5.90
C ALA A 49 3.08 -9.20 6.04
N LYS A 50 3.26 -7.99 5.47
CA LYS A 50 4.46 -7.14 5.66
C LYS A 50 4.30 -6.12 6.79
N GLY A 51 3.17 -6.13 7.50
CA GLY A 51 2.90 -5.27 8.66
C GLY A 51 2.15 -3.98 8.34
N PHE A 52 1.70 -3.78 7.10
CA PHE A 52 0.85 -2.64 6.76
C PHE A 52 -0.56 -2.83 7.33
N GLN A 53 -1.18 -1.75 7.80
CA GLN A 53 -2.62 -1.73 8.04
C GLN A 53 -3.33 -1.55 6.70
N VAL A 54 -4.24 -2.46 6.37
CA VAL A 54 -4.94 -2.51 5.08
C VAL A 54 -6.44 -2.42 5.32
N ASP A 55 -7.10 -1.46 4.67
CA ASP A 55 -8.55 -1.35 4.61
C ASP A 55 -9.03 -1.84 3.23
N LEU A 56 -9.86 -2.88 3.20
CA LEU A 56 -10.43 -3.45 1.99
C LEU A 56 -11.83 -2.86 1.73
N VAL A 57 -11.95 -2.07 0.67
CA VAL A 57 -13.21 -1.42 0.30
C VAL A 57 -13.81 -2.16 -0.89
N ASP A 58 -15.01 -2.70 -0.74
CA ASP A 58 -15.73 -3.41 -1.80
C ASP A 58 -17.22 -3.07 -1.78
N THR A 59 -17.89 -3.19 -2.92
CA THR A 59 -19.34 -2.95 -3.04
C THR A 59 -20.16 -4.20 -2.75
N CYS A 60 -19.54 -5.38 -2.76
CA CYS A 60 -20.21 -6.64 -2.48
C CYS A 60 -20.24 -6.93 -0.96
N ALA A 61 -21.36 -6.61 -0.31
CA ALA A 61 -21.56 -6.80 1.12
C ALA A 61 -21.29 -8.26 1.58
N GLU A 62 -21.71 -9.26 0.79
CA GLU A 62 -21.46 -10.67 1.09
C GLU A 62 -19.98 -11.01 1.21
N ARG A 63 -19.15 -10.48 0.30
CA ARG A 63 -17.69 -10.70 0.34
C ARG A 63 -17.04 -9.95 1.50
N VAL A 64 -17.50 -8.73 1.77
CA VAL A 64 -17.06 -7.95 2.92
C VAL A 64 -17.35 -8.70 4.22
N ASP A 65 -18.55 -9.26 4.38
CA ASP A 65 -18.94 -10.03 5.57
C ASP A 65 -18.10 -11.28 5.75
N LEU A 66 -17.80 -12.02 4.66
CA LEU A 66 -16.91 -13.18 4.72
C LEU A 66 -15.50 -12.76 5.15
N VAL A 67 -14.94 -11.71 4.54
CA VAL A 67 -13.60 -11.21 4.86
C VAL A 67 -13.53 -10.74 6.32
N ASN A 68 -14.53 -10.02 6.81
CA ASN A 68 -14.63 -9.59 8.22
C ASN A 68 -14.69 -10.76 9.21
N GLN A 69 -15.21 -11.92 8.77
CA GLN A 69 -15.20 -13.16 9.56
C GLN A 69 -13.88 -13.94 9.45
N GLY A 70 -12.90 -13.43 8.71
CA GLY A 70 -11.64 -14.11 8.45
C GLY A 70 -11.76 -15.25 7.44
N ARG A 71 -12.77 -15.23 6.57
CA ARG A 71 -13.07 -16.28 5.58
C ARG A 71 -12.94 -15.75 4.16
N MET A 72 -12.28 -16.50 3.30
CA MET A 72 -12.08 -16.16 1.90
C MET A 72 -13.39 -16.29 1.11
N PRO A 73 -13.71 -15.30 0.26
CA PRO A 73 -14.90 -15.34 -0.60
C PRO A 73 -14.73 -16.20 -1.86
N PHE A 74 -13.54 -16.76 -2.08
CA PHE A 74 -13.21 -17.64 -3.19
C PHE A 74 -12.04 -18.56 -2.79
N HIS A 75 -11.79 -19.60 -3.58
CA HIS A 75 -10.69 -20.53 -3.35
C HIS A 75 -9.35 -19.88 -3.71
N GLU A 76 -8.44 -19.84 -2.75
CA GLU A 76 -7.03 -19.49 -2.89
C GLU A 76 -6.26 -20.32 -1.86
N ASP A 77 -5.14 -20.91 -2.28
CA ASP A 77 -4.41 -21.87 -1.45
C ASP A 77 -3.85 -21.19 -0.19
N ASP A 78 -4.09 -21.81 0.97
CA ASP A 78 -3.64 -21.33 2.29
C ASP A 78 -4.11 -19.92 2.70
N ALA A 79 -5.03 -19.30 1.95
CA ALA A 79 -5.43 -17.92 2.19
C ALA A 79 -6.44 -17.76 3.35
N ASP A 80 -7.32 -18.73 3.57
CA ASP A 80 -8.28 -18.75 4.70
C ASP A 80 -7.59 -18.60 6.07
N PRO A 81 -6.61 -19.45 6.42
CA PRO A 81 -5.89 -19.31 7.70
C PRO A 81 -5.05 -18.04 7.77
N LEU A 82 -4.51 -17.56 6.63
CA LEU A 82 -3.76 -16.31 6.57
C LEU A 82 -4.66 -15.10 6.86
N LEU A 83 -5.81 -15.01 6.18
CA LEU A 83 -6.79 -13.96 6.36
C LEU A 83 -7.30 -13.92 7.79
N GLY A 84 -7.69 -15.07 8.37
CA GLY A 84 -8.14 -15.15 9.75
C GLY A 84 -7.12 -14.59 10.74
N ARG A 85 -5.83 -14.92 10.58
CA ARG A 85 -4.76 -14.36 11.41
C ARG A 85 -4.61 -12.85 11.25
N LEU A 86 -4.68 -12.33 10.03
CA LEU A 86 -4.47 -10.90 9.75
C LEU A 86 -5.63 -10.03 10.23
N VAL A 87 -6.87 -10.53 10.13
CA VAL A 87 -8.06 -9.89 10.72
C VAL A 87 -7.97 -9.88 12.24
N GLN A 88 -7.60 -11.01 12.87
CA GLN A 88 -7.39 -11.07 14.33
C GLN A 88 -6.28 -10.12 14.81
N ALA A 89 -5.23 -9.94 14.01
CA ALA A 89 -4.17 -8.98 14.29
C ALA A 89 -4.56 -7.52 14.04
N GLY A 90 -5.75 -7.25 13.47
CA GLY A 90 -6.22 -5.91 13.12
C GLY A 90 -5.43 -5.25 11.97
N LEU A 91 -4.73 -6.06 11.17
CA LEU A 91 -3.95 -5.62 10.02
C LEU A 91 -4.77 -5.58 8.72
N VAL A 92 -5.91 -6.29 8.69
CA VAL A 92 -6.89 -6.23 7.60
C VAL A 92 -8.24 -5.85 8.20
N LYS A 93 -8.91 -4.87 7.60
CA LYS A 93 -10.24 -4.35 7.97
C LYS A 93 -11.11 -4.14 6.75
#